data_AF-A0A7C1RI24-F1
#
_entry.id   AF-A0A7C1RI24-F1
#
_cell.length_a   1.000
_cell.length_b   1.000
_cell.length_c   1.000
_cell.angle_alpha   90.00
_cell.angle_beta   90.00
_cell.angle_gamma   90.00
#
_symmetry.space_group_name_H-M   'P 1'
#
loop_
_entity.id
_entity.type
_entity.pdbx_description
1 polymer ?
#
loop_
_entity_poly.entity_id
_entity_poly.type
_entity_poly.pdbx_seq_one_letter_code
_entity_poly.pdbx_strand_id
1 'polypeptide(L)'
;MKKKRVANKSNTNKRSSERRPISNGVKTYTLIYGMPDRDFYARHKKENILFCETRPSLFGAKILAKELKKKKMKSTLICDSALGHLFFMRHIKKVYLFKTNGNIFLPGALGVKILADFHKIPVEITNAGQLKKMPLTDKDASTFLGKRVSIKKIKTLKPQNEVIS
;
A
#
# COMPACT_ATOMS: atom_id res chain seq x y z
N MET A 1 -34.30 -7.34 59.00
CA MET A 1 -33.41 -6.48 58.18
C MET A 1 -32.25 -7.31 57.63
N LYS A 2 -32.23 -7.61 56.32
CA LYS A 2 -31.14 -8.36 55.65
C LYS A 2 -30.43 -7.41 54.66
N LYS A 3 -29.17 -7.04 54.94
CA LYS A 3 -28.30 -6.29 54.02
C LYS A 3 -27.82 -7.23 52.90
N LYS A 4 -28.35 -7.09 51.69
CA LYS A 4 -27.77 -7.72 50.48
C LYS A 4 -26.55 -6.91 50.02
N ARG A 5 -25.37 -7.53 50.03
CA ARG A 5 -24.17 -7.02 49.34
C ARG A 5 -24.43 -7.07 47.84
N VAL A 6 -24.43 -5.91 47.20
CA VAL A 6 -24.47 -5.78 45.73
C VAL A 6 -23.08 -6.11 45.21
N ALA A 7 -22.96 -7.21 44.47
CA ALA A 7 -21.75 -7.59 43.78
C ALA A 7 -21.54 -6.66 42.58
N ASN A 8 -20.51 -5.83 42.66
CA ASN A 8 -20.09 -4.95 41.57
C ASN A 8 -19.33 -5.79 40.53
N LYS A 9 -20.01 -6.28 39.49
CA LYS A 9 -19.36 -6.87 38.32
C LYS A 9 -18.81 -5.74 37.46
N SER A 10 -17.52 -5.46 37.63
CA SER A 10 -16.74 -4.62 36.72
C SER A 10 -16.83 -5.19 35.30
N ASN A 11 -17.62 -4.54 34.45
CA ASN A 11 -17.76 -4.87 33.05
C ASN A 11 -16.52 -4.31 32.31
N THR A 12 -15.39 -4.98 32.47
CA THR A 12 -14.17 -4.67 31.72
C THR A 12 -14.37 -5.11 30.28
N ASN A 13 -14.64 -4.10 29.45
CA ASN A 13 -14.86 -4.16 28.02
C ASN A 13 -13.62 -4.76 27.33
N LYS A 14 -13.53 -6.10 27.25
CA LYS A 14 -12.64 -6.81 26.34
C LYS A 14 -13.13 -6.54 24.92
N ARG A 15 -12.68 -5.43 24.31
CA ARG A 15 -12.67 -5.29 22.85
C ARG A 15 -11.60 -6.23 22.31
N SER A 16 -11.90 -7.52 22.31
CA SER A 16 -11.21 -8.50 21.48
C SER A 16 -11.33 -8.03 20.03
N SER A 17 -10.19 -7.96 19.37
CA SER A 17 -10.01 -7.68 17.95
C SER A 17 -10.71 -8.75 17.09
N GLU A 18 -12.04 -8.71 17.04
CA GLU A 18 -12.84 -9.68 16.31
C GLU A 18 -12.54 -9.52 14.82
N ARG A 19 -11.76 -10.47 14.30
CA ARG A 19 -11.32 -10.52 12.91
C ARG A 19 -12.57 -10.73 12.06
N ARG A 20 -12.89 -9.77 11.18
CA ARG A 20 -13.98 -10.01 10.21
C ARG A 20 -13.65 -11.27 9.41
N PRO A 21 -14.57 -12.23 9.33
CA PRO A 21 -14.43 -13.36 8.42
C PRO A 21 -14.38 -12.82 7.00
N ILE A 22 -13.51 -13.41 6.17
CA ILE A 22 -13.49 -13.16 4.74
C ILE A 22 -14.81 -13.75 4.23
N SER A 23 -15.75 -12.92 3.78
CA SER A 23 -16.97 -13.45 3.17
C SER A 23 -16.61 -14.16 1.86
N ASN A 24 -17.18 -15.35 1.67
CA ASN A 24 -17.03 -16.12 0.45
C ASN A 24 -17.48 -15.24 -0.74
N GLY A 25 -16.56 -14.97 -1.68
CA GLY A 25 -16.82 -14.16 -2.88
C GLY A 25 -16.07 -12.82 -2.96
N VAL A 26 -15.35 -12.40 -1.91
CA VAL A 26 -14.56 -11.16 -1.95
C VAL A 26 -13.31 -11.33 -2.81
N LYS A 27 -13.17 -10.48 -3.83
CA LYS A 27 -12.00 -10.47 -4.72
C LYS A 27 -10.74 -10.14 -3.92
N THR A 28 -9.81 -11.08 -3.89
CA THR A 28 -8.49 -10.90 -3.24
C THR A 28 -7.43 -10.48 -4.24
N TYR A 29 -6.48 -9.69 -3.76
CA TYR A 29 -5.45 -9.04 -4.54
C TYR A 29 -4.04 -9.31 -4.00
N THR A 30 -3.10 -9.40 -4.92
CA THR A 30 -1.67 -9.30 -4.62
C THR A 30 -1.26 -7.84 -4.79
N LEU A 31 -0.86 -7.19 -3.70
CA LEU A 31 -0.39 -5.81 -3.72
C LEU A 31 1.07 -5.78 -4.17
N ILE A 32 1.39 -4.91 -5.11
CA ILE A 32 2.77 -4.59 -5.48
C ILE A 32 3.08 -3.13 -5.17
N TYR A 33 4.31 -2.88 -4.72
CA TYR A 33 4.81 -1.53 -4.48
C TYR A 33 6.23 -1.37 -5.04
N GLY A 34 6.38 -0.57 -6.09
CA GLY A 34 7.61 -0.45 -6.88
C GLY A 34 7.51 -1.13 -8.26
N MET A 35 8.63 -1.27 -8.97
CA MET A 35 8.67 -1.83 -10.32
C MET A 35 8.96 -3.32 -10.29
N PRO A 36 8.06 -4.20 -10.75
CA PRO A 36 8.35 -5.62 -10.85
C PRO A 36 9.43 -5.96 -11.88
N ASP A 37 10.17 -7.03 -11.61
CA ASP A 37 11.13 -7.61 -12.55
C ASP A 37 10.46 -8.56 -13.56
N ARG A 38 11.26 -9.14 -14.46
CA ARG A 38 10.79 -10.06 -15.50
C ARG A 38 10.14 -11.31 -14.90
N ASP A 39 10.74 -11.85 -13.84
CA ASP A 39 10.33 -13.12 -13.25
C ASP A 39 9.01 -13.00 -12.50
N PHE A 40 8.78 -11.86 -11.84
CA PHE A 40 7.49 -11.54 -11.25
C PHE A 40 6.37 -11.59 -12.31
N TYR A 41 6.56 -10.93 -13.46
CA TYR A 41 5.53 -10.94 -14.51
C TYR A 41 5.24 -12.34 -15.06
N ALA A 42 6.26 -13.20 -15.16
CA ALA A 42 6.09 -14.57 -15.61
C ALA A 42 5.29 -15.40 -14.61
N ARG A 43 5.61 -15.29 -13.31
CA ARG A 43 4.97 -16.08 -12.25
C ARG A 43 3.55 -15.64 -11.91
N HIS A 44 3.26 -14.34 -11.97
CA HIS A 44 2.02 -13.77 -11.41
C HIS A 44 0.99 -13.35 -12.48
N LYS A 45 1.10 -13.88 -13.70
CA LYS A 45 0.28 -13.47 -14.86
C LYS A 45 -1.23 -13.55 -14.65
N LYS A 46 -1.69 -14.54 -13.88
CA LYS A 46 -3.11 -14.82 -13.64
C LYS A 46 -3.67 -14.13 -12.39
N GLU A 47 -2.84 -13.44 -11.62
CA GLU A 47 -3.26 -12.83 -10.36
C GLU A 47 -3.95 -11.48 -10.55
N ASN A 48 -4.85 -11.13 -9.61
CA ASN A 48 -5.37 -9.76 -9.52
C ASN A 48 -4.31 -8.88 -8.84
N ILE A 49 -3.59 -8.09 -9.62
CA ILE A 49 -2.56 -7.18 -9.14
C ILE A 49 -3.22 -5.87 -8.67
N LEU A 50 -2.89 -5.44 -7.45
CA LEU A 50 -3.26 -4.13 -6.91
C LEU A 50 -2.00 -3.27 -6.82
N PHE A 51 -2.10 -2.00 -7.18
CA PHE A 51 -0.99 -1.06 -7.10
C PHE A 51 -1.51 0.35 -6.87
N CYS A 52 -0.69 1.20 -6.24
CA CYS A 52 -1.09 2.56 -5.86
C CYS A 52 -0.64 3.59 -6.89
N GLU A 53 -1.24 4.78 -6.85
CA GLU A 53 -0.81 5.90 -7.69
C GLU A 53 0.60 6.39 -7.36
N THR A 54 1.06 6.25 -6.10
CA THR A 54 2.37 6.67 -5.56
C THR A 54 2.64 8.18 -5.71
N ARG A 55 1.94 8.96 -4.89
CA ARG A 55 2.18 10.41 -4.78
C ARG A 55 3.59 10.70 -4.23
N PRO A 56 4.15 11.87 -4.55
CA PRO A 56 3.63 12.91 -5.45
C PRO A 56 3.92 12.63 -6.92
N SER A 57 4.87 11.75 -7.23
CA SER A 57 5.39 11.53 -8.58
C SER A 57 4.40 10.88 -9.56
N LEU A 58 3.35 10.26 -9.02
CA LEU A 58 2.40 9.44 -9.77
C LEU A 58 3.09 8.28 -10.50
N PHE A 59 4.17 7.75 -9.95
CA PHE A 59 4.96 6.69 -10.57
C PHE A 59 4.08 5.48 -10.96
N GLY A 60 3.24 5.03 -10.04
CA GLY A 60 2.32 3.93 -10.23
C GLY A 60 1.31 4.22 -11.33
N ALA A 61 0.63 5.36 -11.26
CA ALA A 61 -0.39 5.75 -12.23
C ALA A 61 0.17 6.01 -13.63
N LYS A 62 1.38 6.59 -13.76
CA LYS A 62 1.95 7.01 -15.06
C LYS A 62 2.85 5.96 -15.70
N ILE A 63 3.61 5.21 -14.90
CA ILE A 63 4.66 4.30 -15.36
C ILE A 63 4.23 2.85 -15.17
N LEU A 64 3.98 2.45 -13.92
CA LEU A 64 3.66 1.06 -13.60
C LEU A 64 2.37 0.62 -14.31
N ALA A 65 1.34 1.46 -14.36
CA ALA A 65 0.10 1.17 -15.07
C ALA A 65 0.33 0.84 -16.56
N LYS A 66 1.22 1.59 -17.23
CA LYS A 66 1.57 1.35 -18.64
C LYS A 66 2.33 0.03 -18.82
N GLU A 67 3.28 -0.25 -17.94
CA GLU A 67 4.04 -1.51 -17.97
C GLU A 67 3.12 -2.71 -17.69
N LEU A 68 2.26 -2.64 -16.67
CA LEU A 68 1.27 -3.69 -16.36
C LEU A 68 0.31 -3.93 -17.54
N LYS A 69 -0.17 -2.86 -18.20
CA LYS A 69 -1.00 -2.96 -19.41
C LYS A 69 -0.24 -3.61 -20.57
N LYS A 70 1.00 -3.18 -20.85
CA LYS A 70 1.86 -3.78 -21.89
C LYS A 70 2.10 -5.26 -21.62
N LYS A 71 2.30 -5.63 -20.36
CA LYS A 71 2.47 -7.01 -19.91
C LYS A 71 1.15 -7.76 -19.78
N LYS A 72 -0.01 -7.19 -20.14
CA LYS A 72 -1.34 -7.82 -20.06
C LYS A 72 -1.65 -8.41 -18.67
N MET A 73 -1.27 -7.69 -17.62
CA MET A 73 -1.55 -8.09 -16.23
C MET A 73 -2.97 -7.67 -15.83
N LYS A 74 -3.70 -8.54 -15.12
CA LYS A 74 -5.00 -8.18 -14.53
C LYS A 74 -4.78 -7.26 -13.34
N SER A 75 -4.87 -5.96 -13.56
CA SER A 75 -4.39 -4.95 -12.60
C SER A 75 -5.47 -3.96 -12.19
N THR A 76 -5.36 -3.39 -11.00
CA THR A 76 -6.26 -2.38 -10.43
C THR A 76 -5.45 -1.29 -9.76
N LEU A 77 -5.67 -0.04 -10.19
CA LEU A 77 -5.04 1.16 -9.63
C LEU A 77 -5.91 1.68 -8.46
N ILE A 78 -5.27 2.10 -7.38
CA ILE A 78 -5.90 2.77 -6.24
C ILE A 78 -5.13 4.02 -5.82
N CYS A 79 -5.79 4.91 -5.09
CA CYS A 79 -5.11 5.98 -4.38
C CYS A 79 -4.34 5.41 -3.18
N ASP A 80 -3.22 6.03 -2.80
CA ASP A 80 -2.40 5.58 -1.66
C ASP A 80 -3.23 5.52 -0.35
N SER A 81 -4.16 6.45 -0.15
CA SER A 81 -5.03 6.53 1.03
C SER A 81 -6.00 5.35 1.17
N ALA A 82 -6.29 4.61 0.10
CA ALA A 82 -7.18 3.45 0.14
C ALA A 82 -6.51 2.20 0.74
N LEU A 83 -5.18 2.18 0.87
CA LEU A 83 -4.41 1.03 1.34
C LEU A 83 -4.91 0.53 2.70
N GLY A 84 -4.98 1.41 3.70
CA GLY A 84 -5.37 1.03 5.06
C GLY A 84 -6.75 0.37 5.11
N HIS A 85 -7.71 0.91 4.35
CA HIS A 85 -9.05 0.32 4.25
C HIS A 85 -9.01 -1.07 3.60
N LEU A 86 -8.25 -1.26 2.52
CA LEU A 86 -8.18 -2.55 1.82
C LEU A 86 -7.44 -3.63 2.62
N PHE A 87 -6.43 -3.26 3.39
CA PHE A 87 -5.80 -4.16 4.36
C PHE A 87 -6.79 -4.57 5.46
N PHE A 88 -7.51 -3.60 6.04
CA PHE A 88 -8.51 -3.85 7.07
C PHE A 88 -9.67 -4.73 6.58
N MET A 89 -10.13 -4.53 5.34
CA MET A 89 -11.15 -5.35 4.69
C MET A 89 -10.63 -6.72 4.22
N ARG A 90 -9.33 -7.01 4.40
CA ARG A 90 -8.67 -8.27 3.98
C ARG A 90 -8.76 -8.53 2.48
N HIS A 91 -8.81 -7.48 1.67
CA HIS A 91 -8.78 -7.60 0.21
C HIS A 91 -7.36 -7.91 -0.30
N ILE A 92 -6.33 -7.74 0.52
CA ILE A 92 -4.93 -8.00 0.16
C ILE A 92 -4.50 -9.32 0.80
N LYS A 93 -4.03 -10.27 -0.02
CA LYS A 93 -3.58 -11.60 0.44
C LYS A 93 -2.06 -11.71 0.60
N LYS A 94 -1.31 -10.91 -0.17
CA LYS A 94 0.17 -10.90 -0.18
C LYS A 94 0.66 -9.56 -0.70
N VAL A 95 1.82 -9.13 -0.21
CA VAL A 95 2.50 -7.91 -0.62
C VAL A 95 3.85 -8.25 -1.24
N TYR A 96 4.18 -7.57 -2.33
CA TYR A 96 5.52 -7.53 -2.91
C TYR A 96 6.06 -6.11 -2.85
N LEU A 97 7.20 -5.94 -2.17
CA LEU A 97 7.93 -4.68 -2.12
C LEU A 97 9.17 -4.79 -3.01
N PHE A 98 9.27 -3.92 -4.01
CA PHE A 98 10.37 -3.92 -4.96
C PHE A 98 11.41 -2.87 -4.56
N LYS A 99 12.56 -3.33 -4.08
CA LYS A 99 13.68 -2.47 -3.71
C LYS A 99 14.52 -2.10 -4.92
N THR A 100 14.91 -0.85 -4.97
CA THR A 100 15.99 -0.37 -5.83
C THR A 100 17.35 -0.69 -5.20
N ASN A 101 18.43 -0.15 -5.76
CA ASN A 101 19.79 -0.38 -5.26
C ASN A 101 19.90 -0.09 -3.75
N GLY A 102 20.58 -0.98 -3.01
CA GLY A 102 20.93 -0.73 -1.61
C GLY A 102 19.74 -0.72 -0.62
N ASN A 103 18.73 -1.56 -0.81
CA ASN A 103 17.52 -1.63 0.05
C ASN A 103 16.70 -0.33 0.10
N ILE A 104 16.77 0.47 -0.96
CA ILE A 104 16.02 1.71 -1.07
C ILE A 104 14.67 1.44 -1.75
N PHE A 105 13.60 1.92 -1.14
CA PHE A 105 12.23 1.78 -1.64
C PHE A 105 11.63 3.14 -2.01
N LEU A 106 10.60 3.10 -2.87
CA LEU A 106 9.80 4.28 -3.17
C LEU A 106 9.10 4.78 -1.90
N PRO A 107 8.91 6.11 -1.74
CA PRO A 107 8.17 6.66 -0.61
C PRO A 107 6.79 6.02 -0.47
N GLY A 108 6.40 5.67 0.76
CA GLY A 108 5.16 4.95 1.08
C GLY A 108 5.32 3.43 1.26
N ALA A 109 6.45 2.84 0.87
CA ALA A 109 6.70 1.41 1.04
C ALA A 109 6.78 0.97 2.51
N LEU A 110 7.33 1.80 3.38
CA LEU A 110 7.37 1.60 4.84
C LEU A 110 5.95 1.56 5.40
N GLY A 111 5.09 2.48 4.96
CA GLY A 111 3.67 2.48 5.33
C GLY A 111 2.97 1.19 4.91
N VAL A 112 3.25 0.70 3.70
CA VAL A 112 2.74 -0.59 3.22
C VAL A 112 3.26 -1.75 4.09
N LYS A 113 4.55 -1.77 4.44
CA LYS A 113 5.14 -2.80 5.30
C LYS A 113 4.48 -2.82 6.69
N ILE A 114 4.32 -1.65 7.32
CA ILE A 114 3.67 -1.51 8.62
C ILE A 114 2.23 -2.02 8.57
N LEU A 115 1.47 -1.65 7.55
CA LEU A 115 0.09 -2.14 7.37
C LEU A 115 0.05 -3.66 7.18
N ALA A 116 0.96 -4.21 6.38
CA ALA A 116 1.04 -5.65 6.15
C ALA A 116 1.36 -6.40 7.46
N ASP A 117 2.33 -5.93 8.24
CA ASP A 117 2.70 -6.53 9.52
C ASP A 117 1.54 -6.47 10.52
N PHE A 118 0.92 -5.30 10.66
CA PHE A 118 -0.22 -5.09 11.55
C PHE A 118 -1.39 -6.03 11.22
N HIS A 119 -1.68 -6.22 9.92
CA HIS A 119 -2.74 -7.10 9.44
C HIS A 119 -2.30 -8.56 9.21
N LYS A 120 -1.04 -8.91 9.54
CA LYS A 120 -0.46 -10.26 9.37
C LYS A 120 -0.55 -10.78 7.94
N ILE A 121 -0.29 -9.91 6.97
CA ILE A 121 -0.24 -10.24 5.55
C ILE A 121 1.22 -10.52 5.17
N PRO A 122 1.51 -11.62 4.47
CA PRO A 122 2.87 -11.96 4.08
C PRO A 122 3.46 -10.91 3.12
N VAL A 123 4.71 -10.54 3.36
CA VAL A 123 5.49 -9.59 2.56
C VAL A 123 6.70 -10.28 1.95
N GLU A 124 6.89 -10.14 0.65
CA GLU A 124 8.09 -10.56 -0.08
C GLU A 124 8.84 -9.31 -0.57
N ILE A 125 10.11 -9.19 -0.19
CA ILE A 125 11.00 -8.13 -0.67
C ILE A 125 11.86 -8.70 -1.78
N THR A 126 11.84 -8.06 -2.95
CA THR A 126 12.65 -8.48 -4.10
C THR A 126 13.24 -7.28 -4.84
N ASN A 127 14.21 -7.52 -5.71
CA ASN A 127 14.82 -6.48 -6.52
C ASN A 127 13.83 -5.91 -7.53
N ALA A 128 13.87 -4.59 -7.72
CA ALA A 128 13.07 -3.92 -8.71
C ALA A 128 13.58 -4.22 -10.13
N GLY A 129 12.65 -4.28 -11.08
CA GLY A 129 12.98 -4.26 -12.49
C GLY A 129 13.58 -2.91 -12.94
N GLN A 130 13.91 -2.81 -14.22
CA GLN A 130 14.45 -1.57 -14.78
C GLN A 130 13.44 -0.42 -14.66
N LEU A 131 13.83 0.58 -13.87
CA LEU A 131 13.10 1.83 -13.74
C LEU A 131 13.44 2.73 -14.93
N LYS A 132 12.44 3.03 -15.76
CA LYS A 132 12.58 4.10 -16.75
C LYS A 132 12.68 5.44 -16.01
N LYS A 133 13.77 6.17 -16.24
CA LYS A 133 13.91 7.54 -15.76
C LYS A 133 12.76 8.37 -16.35
N MET A 134 12.09 9.13 -15.49
CA MET A 134 11.07 10.08 -15.92
C MET A 134 11.31 11.41 -15.22
N PRO A 135 11.04 12.55 -15.89
CA PRO A 135 11.08 13.83 -15.22
C PRO A 135 10.02 13.84 -14.10
N LEU A 136 10.47 14.06 -12.87
CA LEU A 136 9.57 14.27 -11.74
C LEU A 136 9.00 15.68 -11.86
N THR A 137 7.81 15.78 -12.45
CA THR A 137 7.05 17.05 -12.52
C THR A 137 6.58 17.49 -11.15
N ASP A 138 6.25 16.52 -10.29
CA ASP A 138 5.68 16.74 -8.97
C ASP A 138 6.64 16.22 -7.90
N LYS A 139 7.18 17.13 -7.11
CA LYS A 139 8.21 16.83 -6.09
C LYS A 139 7.63 16.72 -4.68
N ASP A 140 6.47 17.32 -4.44
CA ASP A 140 5.80 17.34 -3.14
C ASP A 140 4.27 17.46 -3.33
N ALA A 141 3.54 17.67 -2.24
CA ALA A 141 2.09 17.80 -2.27
C ALA A 141 1.59 19.14 -2.86
N SER A 142 2.46 20.09 -3.16
CA SER A 142 2.05 21.42 -3.64
C SER A 142 1.60 21.42 -5.09
N THR A 143 2.04 20.44 -5.88
CA THR A 143 1.70 20.30 -7.30
C THR A 143 1.04 18.96 -7.63
N PHE A 144 0.28 18.98 -8.71
CA PHE A 144 -0.25 17.80 -9.38
C PHE A 144 -0.17 18.01 -10.88
N LEU A 145 0.54 17.13 -11.59
CA LEU A 145 0.82 17.25 -13.01
C LEU A 145 1.49 18.60 -13.36
N GLY A 146 2.37 19.09 -12.48
CA GLY A 146 3.08 20.36 -12.63
C GLY A 146 2.24 21.60 -12.35
N LYS A 147 0.94 21.46 -12.05
CA LYS A 147 0.06 22.58 -11.67
C LYS A 147 -0.03 22.67 -10.15
N ARG A 148 0.05 23.89 -9.60
CA ARG A 148 -0.12 24.10 -8.16
C ARG A 148 -1.55 23.76 -7.75
N VAL A 149 -1.69 22.92 -6.72
CA VAL A 149 -2.97 22.54 -6.11
C VAL A 149 -3.09 23.02 -4.66
N SER A 150 -1.98 23.37 -4.03
CA SER A 150 -1.98 23.93 -2.68
C SER A 150 -2.20 25.44 -2.68
N ILE A 151 -2.69 25.96 -1.55
CA ILE A 151 -2.71 27.40 -1.27
C ILE A 151 -1.28 27.95 -1.34
N LYS A 152 -1.12 29.18 -1.86
CA LYS A 152 0.17 29.86 -1.92
C LYS A 152 0.76 30.00 -0.50
N LYS A 153 2.10 29.92 -0.40
CA LYS A 153 2.87 30.06 0.86
C LYS A 153 2.66 28.96 1.91
N ILE A 154 1.84 27.92 1.65
CA ILE A 154 1.84 26.74 2.53
C ILE A 154 3.16 25.97 2.34
N LYS A 155 3.79 25.58 3.46
CA LYS A 155 5.01 24.78 3.43
C LYS A 155 4.67 23.33 3.08
N THR A 156 5.50 22.72 2.24
CA THR A 156 5.36 21.32 1.83
C THR A 156 6.64 20.56 2.09
N LEU A 157 6.51 19.26 2.35
CA LEU A 157 7.64 18.36 2.53
C LEU A 157 7.81 17.49 1.28
N LYS A 158 9.07 17.34 0.88
CA LYS A 158 9.45 16.39 -0.15
C LYS A 158 9.60 15.00 0.51
N PRO A 159 8.87 13.98 0.04
CA PRO A 159 9.07 12.63 0.54
C PRO A 159 10.47 12.13 0.16
N GLN A 160 11.11 11.49 1.14
CA GLN A 160 12.40 10.82 0.95
C GLN A 160 12.17 9.37 0.56
N ASN A 161 13.16 8.77 -0.11
CA ASN A 161 13.15 7.33 -0.28
C ASN A 161 13.31 6.65 1.08
N GLU A 162 12.77 5.45 1.19
CA GLU A 162 12.67 4.73 2.46
C GLU A 162 13.63 3.54 2.46
N VAL A 163 14.15 3.21 3.64
CA VAL A 163 14.94 2.00 3.87
C VAL A 163 14.14 1.11 4.81
N ILE A 164 13.97 -0.15 4.42
CA ILE A 164 13.28 -1.17 5.21
C ILE A 164 14.31 -2.23 5.54
N SER A 165 14.57 -2.42 6.84
CA SER A 165 15.44 -3.44 7.41
C SER A 165 14.70 -4.72 7.73
#